data_AF-A0A9P8RL69-F1
#
_entry.id   AF-A0A9P8RL69-F1
#
_cell.length_a   1.000
_cell.length_b   1.000
_cell.length_c   1.000
_cell.angle_alpha   90.00
_cell.angle_beta   90.00
_cell.angle_gamma   90.00
#
_symmetry.space_group_name_H-M   'P 1'
#
loop_
_entity.id
_entity.type
_entity.pdbx_description
1 polymer ?
#
loop_
_entity_poly.entity_id
_entity_poly.type
_entity_poly.pdbx_seq_one_letter_code
_entity_poly.pdbx_strand_id
1 'polypeptide(L)'
;MPQSVELTPEELVEVSQTLLKFLGGKVKFAVIGGAACSLLRVAEKTEYRGTKDVDIVVAPTKGYNAETISSWLVQQHPGSIRSVEQYGVITPAIPIHRDQ
;
A
#
# COMPACT_ATOMS: atom_id res chain seq x y z
N MET A 1 7.36 5.58 19.83
CA MET A 1 6.61 5.44 18.56
C MET A 1 5.77 4.17 18.67
N PRO A 2 4.47 4.17 18.34
CA PRO A 2 3.71 2.92 18.33
C PRO A 2 4.41 1.95 17.37
N GLN A 3 4.77 0.76 17.85
CA GLN A 3 5.32 -0.28 16.99
C GLN A 3 4.26 -0.59 15.93
N SER A 4 4.59 -0.34 14.65
CA SER A 4 3.71 -0.78 13.57
C SER A 4 3.65 -2.30 13.65
N VAL A 5 2.44 -2.80 13.90
CA VAL A 5 2.15 -4.22 13.95
C VAL A 5 2.22 -4.73 12.52
N GLU A 6 2.79 -5.92 12.33
CA GLU A 6 2.81 -6.55 11.01
C GLU A 6 1.37 -6.79 10.52
N LEU A 7 1.17 -6.65 9.21
CA LEU A 7 -0.08 -6.98 8.54
C LEU A 7 -0.33 -8.48 8.62
N THR A 8 -1.58 -8.88 8.87
CA THR A 8 -1.97 -10.29 8.65
C THR A 8 -1.98 -10.60 7.15
N PRO A 9 -1.96 -11.89 6.75
CA PRO A 9 -2.12 -12.27 5.35
C PRO A 9 -3.36 -11.66 4.69
N GLU A 10 -4.50 -11.66 5.40
CA GLU A 10 -5.78 -11.16 4.91
C GLU A 10 -5.73 -9.65 4.68
N GLU A 11 -5.18 -8.92 5.64
CA GLU A 11 -5.00 -7.46 5.56
C GLU A 11 -4.06 -7.07 4.42
N LEU A 12 -2.94 -7.81 4.25
CA LEU A 12 -2.02 -7.56 3.16
C LEU A 12 -2.70 -7.73 1.79
N VAL A 13 -3.53 -8.77 1.65
CA VAL A 13 -4.31 -9.01 0.43
C VAL A 13 -5.35 -7.90 0.23
N GLU A 14 -6.08 -7.52 1.27
CA GLU A 14 -7.09 -6.45 1.23
C GLU A 14 -6.47 -5.11 0.81
N VAL A 15 -5.36 -4.72 1.43
CA VAL A 15 -4.61 -3.49 1.10
C VAL A 15 -4.14 -3.53 -0.36
N SER A 16 -3.60 -4.66 -0.80
CA SER A 16 -3.12 -4.82 -2.17
C SER A 16 -4.25 -4.74 -3.21
N GLN A 17 -5.41 -5.33 -2.90
CA GLN A 17 -6.61 -5.24 -3.74
C GLN A 17 -7.17 -3.81 -3.77
N THR A 18 -7.13 -3.10 -2.64
CA THR A 18 -7.54 -1.70 -2.54
C THR A 18 -6.64 -0.81 -3.41
N LEU A 19 -5.32 -1.01 -3.36
CA LEU A 19 -4.37 -0.33 -4.23
C LEU A 19 -4.64 -0.64 -5.71
N LEU A 20 -4.89 -1.90 -6.06
CA LEU A 20 -5.25 -2.28 -7.42
C LEU A 20 -6.56 -1.63 -7.87
N LYS A 21 -7.55 -1.51 -6.99
CA LYS A 21 -8.83 -0.83 -7.30
C LYS A 21 -8.63 0.67 -7.57
N PHE A 22 -7.77 1.35 -6.80
CA PHE A 22 -7.54 2.78 -6.96
C PHE A 22 -6.62 3.12 -8.13
N LEU A 23 -5.59 2.32 -8.37
CA LEU A 23 -4.54 2.60 -9.36
C LEU A 23 -4.70 1.79 -10.66
N GLY A 24 -5.44 0.69 -10.63
CA GLY A 24 -5.68 -0.20 -11.77
C GLY A 24 -6.34 0.55 -12.92
N GLY A 25 -5.71 0.49 -14.09
CA GLY A 25 -6.14 1.21 -15.29
C GLY A 25 -5.71 2.68 -15.34
N LYS A 26 -5.18 3.23 -14.25
CA LYS A 26 -4.69 4.62 -14.20
C LYS A 26 -3.18 4.70 -14.44
N VAL A 27 -2.44 3.81 -13.78
CA VAL A 27 -0.97 3.73 -13.88
C VAL A 27 -0.53 2.28 -13.90
N LYS A 28 0.61 2.01 -14.54
CA LYS A 28 1.28 0.73 -14.37
C LYS A 28 2.13 0.80 -13.11
N PHE A 29 1.97 -0.19 -12.24
CA PHE A 29 2.76 -0.28 -11.01
C PHE A 29 3.07 -1.74 -10.68
N ALA A 30 4.03 -1.96 -9.80
CA ALA A 30 4.35 -3.25 -9.21
C ALA A 30 4.49 -3.10 -7.69
N VAL A 31 3.94 -4.06 -6.95
CA VAL A 31 4.25 -4.22 -5.52
C VAL A 31 5.66 -4.79 -5.40
N ILE A 32 6.48 -4.24 -4.51
CA ILE A 32 7.87 -4.66 -4.30
C ILE A 32 8.15 -4.89 -2.80
N GLY A 33 9.40 -5.18 -2.46
CA GLY A 33 9.86 -5.22 -1.07
C GLY A 33 9.27 -6.37 -0.26
N GLY A 34 9.04 -6.11 1.04
CA GLY A 34 8.47 -7.07 1.99
C GLY A 34 7.09 -7.56 1.54
N ALA A 35 6.20 -6.64 1.16
CA ALA A 35 4.86 -6.94 0.70
C ALA A 35 4.83 -7.92 -0.49
N ALA A 36 5.70 -7.73 -1.50
CA ALA A 36 5.75 -8.65 -2.63
C ALA A 36 6.17 -10.06 -2.20
N CYS A 37 7.19 -10.18 -1.35
CA CYS A 37 7.63 -11.46 -0.80
C CYS A 37 6.52 -12.15 -0.01
N SER A 38 5.81 -11.39 0.82
CA SER A 38 4.71 -11.88 1.66
C SER A 38 3.51 -12.33 0.81
N LEU A 39 3.11 -11.56 -0.21
CA LEU A 39 2.04 -11.93 -1.13
C LEU A 39 2.34 -13.21 -1.89
N LEU A 40 3.58 -13.40 -2.37
CA LEU A 40 3.99 -14.66 -3.01
C LEU A 40 3.86 -15.84 -2.05
N ARG A 41 4.26 -15.68 -0.79
CA ARG A 41 4.14 -16.75 0.21
C ARG A 41 2.68 -17.12 0.51
N VAL A 42 1.80 -16.11 0.56
CA VAL A 42 0.35 -16.31 0.69
C VAL A 42 -0.19 -17.08 -0.51
N ALA A 43 0.19 -16.70 -1.73
CA ALA A 43 -0.25 -17.37 -2.96
C ALA A 43 0.23 -18.85 -3.02
N GLU A 44 1.46 -19.10 -2.63
CA GLU A 44 2.07 -20.45 -2.60
C GLU A 44 1.69 -21.26 -1.35
N LYS A 45 0.85 -20.71 -0.45
CA LYS A 45 0.46 -21.35 0.83
C LYS A 45 1.64 -21.82 1.67
N THR A 46 2.71 -21.03 1.68
CA THR A 46 3.92 -21.29 2.48
C THR A 46 3.91 -20.46 3.76
N GLU A 47 4.89 -20.70 4.64
CA GLU A 47 5.03 -19.93 5.88
C GLU A 47 5.05 -18.43 5.59
N TYR A 48 4.10 -17.72 6.20
CA TYR A 48 3.94 -16.29 6.07
C TYR A 48 5.05 -15.54 6.80
N ARG A 49 5.59 -14.51 6.14
CA ARG A 49 6.51 -13.55 6.75
C ARG A 49 5.82 -12.19 6.71
N GLY A 50 5.59 -11.58 7.86
CA GLY A 50 4.89 -10.30 7.94
C GLY A 50 5.65 -9.15 7.27
N THR A 51 4.89 -8.14 6.87
CA THR A 51 5.38 -6.83 6.45
C THR A 51 4.60 -5.75 7.19
N LYS A 52 5.16 -4.55 7.29
CA LYS A 52 4.57 -3.42 8.01
C LYS A 52 3.85 -2.44 7.08
N ASP A 53 4.22 -2.48 5.82
CA ASP A 53 3.85 -1.54 4.77
C ASP A 53 3.78 -2.26 3.41
N VAL A 54 3.30 -1.52 2.41
CA VAL A 54 3.24 -1.95 1.01
C VAL A 54 3.97 -0.93 0.15
N ASP A 55 5.15 -1.32 -0.32
CA ASP A 55 5.94 -0.54 -1.26
C ASP A 55 5.48 -0.81 -2.69
N ILE A 56 5.33 0.25 -3.48
CA ILE A 56 5.05 0.15 -4.91
C ILE A 56 6.05 0.95 -5.74
N VAL A 57 6.40 0.42 -6.91
CA VAL A 57 7.07 1.18 -7.96
C VAL A 57 6.05 1.49 -9.05
N VAL A 58 5.94 2.76 -9.40
CA VAL A 58 5.06 3.22 -10.47
C VAL A 58 5.90 3.51 -11.71
N ALA A 59 5.46 3.03 -12.87
CA ALA A 59 6.00 3.46 -14.15
C ALA A 59 5.56 4.91 -14.43
N PRO A 60 6.49 5.88 -14.47
CA PRO A 60 6.12 7.29 -14.62
C PRO A 60 5.53 7.57 -16.00
N THR A 61 4.61 8.53 -16.04
CA THR A 61 4.03 9.10 -17.27
C THR A 61 4.14 10.62 -17.22
N LYS A 62 3.67 11.32 -18.25
CA LYS A 62 3.63 12.80 -18.25
C LYS A 62 2.80 13.40 -17.10
N GLY A 63 1.82 12.67 -16.57
CA GLY A 63 0.92 13.17 -15.52
C GLY A 63 1.04 12.47 -14.17
N TYR A 64 1.79 11.36 -14.10
CA TYR A 64 1.87 10.54 -12.89
C TYR A 64 3.31 10.10 -12.61
N ASN A 65 3.73 10.31 -11.37
CA ASN A 65 4.96 9.84 -10.73
C ASN A 65 4.61 9.50 -9.26
N ALA A 66 5.61 9.11 -8.45
CA ALA A 66 5.37 8.75 -7.06
C ALA A 66 4.67 9.87 -6.26
N GLU A 67 5.17 11.11 -6.36
CA GLU A 67 4.65 12.26 -5.61
C GLU A 67 3.22 12.64 -6.01
N THR A 68 2.96 12.72 -7.31
CA THR A 68 1.64 13.07 -7.85
C THR A 68 0.61 11.98 -7.57
N ILE A 69 1.01 10.70 -7.57
CA ILE A 69 0.11 9.60 -7.19
C ILE A 69 -0.18 9.63 -5.68
N SER A 70 0.82 9.87 -4.84
CA SER A 70 0.60 10.01 -3.40
C SER A 70 -0.41 11.12 -3.09
N SER A 71 -0.23 12.29 -3.71
CA SER A 71 -1.17 13.41 -3.59
C SER A 71 -2.55 13.06 -4.14
N TRP A 72 -2.61 12.41 -5.30
CA TRP A 72 -3.86 12.02 -5.95
C TRP A 72 -4.66 11.02 -5.12
N LEU A 73 -4.00 10.02 -4.50
CA LEU A 73 -4.66 9.03 -3.64
C LEU A 73 -5.35 9.68 -2.44
N VAL A 74 -4.67 10.61 -1.76
CA VAL A 74 -5.24 11.36 -0.64
C VAL A 74 -6.42 12.23 -1.09
N GLN A 75 -6.28 12.92 -2.23
CA GLN A 75 -7.30 13.84 -2.73
C GLN A 75 -8.57 13.14 -3.24
N GLN A 76 -8.41 12.01 -3.94
CA GLN A 76 -9.55 11.31 -4.56
C GLN A 76 -10.23 10.30 -3.63
N HIS A 77 -9.53 9.84 -2.58
CA HIS A 77 -10.06 8.84 -1.66
C HIS A 77 -9.96 9.28 -0.18
N PRO A 78 -10.41 10.49 0.20
CA PRO A 78 -10.20 11.03 1.55
C PRO A 78 -10.89 10.23 2.67
N GLY A 79 -11.91 9.43 2.35
CA GLY A 79 -12.56 8.52 3.30
C GLY A 79 -11.83 7.18 3.52
N SER A 80 -10.91 6.81 2.62
CA SER A 80 -10.21 5.52 2.62
C SER A 80 -8.68 5.65 2.73
N ILE A 81 -8.14 6.84 2.42
CA ILE A 81 -6.71 7.15 2.46
C ILE A 81 -6.51 8.36 3.37
N ARG A 82 -5.56 8.26 4.29
CA ARG A 82 -5.09 9.36 5.12
C ARG A 82 -3.72 9.83 4.65
N SER A 83 -3.43 11.11 4.84
CA SER A 83 -2.09 11.66 4.71
C SER A 83 -1.33 11.45 6.01
N VAL A 84 -0.17 10.81 5.94
CA VAL A 84 0.75 10.67 7.08
C VAL A 84 2.04 11.40 6.71
N GLU A 85 2.37 12.43 7.47
CA GLU A 85 3.66 13.11 7.33
C GLU A 85 4.71 12.37 8.16
N GLN A 86 5.70 11.80 7.49
CA GLN A 86 6.78 11.06 8.15
C GLN A 86 8.10 11.40 7.46
N TYR A 87 9.13 11.70 8.23
CA TYR A 87 10.46 12.04 7.70
C TYR A 87 10.46 13.18 6.65
N GLY A 88 9.54 14.13 6.76
CA GLY A 88 9.39 15.25 5.83
C GLY A 88 8.74 14.90 4.49
N VAL A 89 8.15 13.71 4.36
CA VAL A 89 7.38 13.28 3.18
C VAL A 89 5.94 12.92 3.53
N ILE A 90 5.02 13.25 2.62
CA ILE A 90 3.62 12.82 2.71
C ILE A 90 3.50 11.40 2.15
N THR A 91 3.13 10.47 3.02
CA THR A 91 2.89 9.07 2.68
C THR A 91 1.38 8.79 2.75
N PRO A 92 0.76 8.29 1.67
CA PRO A 92 -0.63 7.86 1.71
C PRO A 92 -0.75 6.58 2.55
N ALA A 93 -1.68 6.55 3.50
CA ALA A 93 -1.90 5.40 4.38
C ALA A 93 -3.35 4.90 4.29
N ILE A 94 -3.52 3.58 4.14
CA ILE A 94 -4.81 2.89 4.22
C ILE A 94 -5.06 2.51 5.69
N PRO A 95 -6.09 3.05 6.36
CA PRO A 95 -6.41 2.66 7.73
C PRO A 95 -6.99 1.23 7.77
N ILE A 96 -6.44 0.41 8.67
CA ILE A 96 -6.96 -0.93 8.95
C ILE A 96 -7.61 -0.91 10.33
N HIS A 97 -8.85 -1.39 10.41
CA HIS A 97 -9.61 -1.46 11.65
C HIS A 97 -9.65 -2.92 12.10
N ARG A 98 -8.91 -3.24 13.16
CA ARG A 98 -9.01 -4.53 13.86
C ARG A 98 -9.99 -4.34 15.00
N ASP A 99 -11.08 -5.10 14.99
CA ASP A 99 -11.91 -5.22 16.19
C ASP A 99 -11.02 -5.83 17.29
N GLN A 100 -10.85 -5.09 18.39
CA GLN A 100 -10.03 -5.53 19.52
C GLN A 100 -10.68 -6.70 20.26
#